data_AF-A0A1Y2LHK2-F1
#
_entry.id   AF-A0A1Y2LHK2-F1
#
_cell.length_a   1.000
_cell.length_b   1.000
_cell.length_c   1.000
_cell.angle_alpha   90.00
_cell.angle_beta   90.00
_cell.angle_gamma   90.00
#
_symmetry.space_group_name_H-M   'P 1'
#
loop_
_entity.id
_entity.type
_entity.pdbx_description
1 polymer ?
#
loop_
_entity_poly.entity_id
_entity_poly.type
_entity_poly.pdbx_seq_one_letter_code
_entity_poly.pdbx_strand_id
1 'polypeptide(L)'
;MRLLKFESHDSFSITRDLLDELPPYAILSHTWEADEEEATFQDIVKGTGKDKAGYRKIRFCGQQATRDGLHYFWVDSCCIDKSNSTELSEAINSMFNWYNKAAKCYVYLADVSISGGSQASQSPERTWNHSFRKSRWFTRGWTLQELLAPAEVEFFTHDGMKLGSKRSLEQQIHETTGIPIQALKGSPLSNFSVAERLSWAEKRQTKREEDAAYSLLGLFNLHIPLIYGEGRSNAMSRLMHELERRRKADAYMNPFAGTSRWPWLATTSEEIRRWFFGGLGVWKPSTITDSSRAVYPEPAHHHSPRSITQEGSEFQGPITVSGGTVFQGNYVGLGPGMLEGSR
;
A
#
# COMPACT_ATOMS: atom_id res chain seq x y z
N MET A 1 -16.87 -0.94 6.97
CA MET A 1 -16.38 -2.30 6.59
C MET A 1 -17.43 -3.34 6.95
N ARG A 2 -17.53 -4.44 6.19
CA ARG A 2 -18.35 -5.61 6.55
C ARG A 2 -17.54 -6.63 7.34
N LEU A 3 -18.18 -7.39 8.22
CA LEU A 3 -17.59 -8.51 8.95
C LEU A 3 -18.38 -9.79 8.66
N LEU A 4 -17.74 -10.93 8.89
CA LEU A 4 -18.41 -12.22 8.97
C LEU A 4 -18.74 -12.53 10.43
N LYS A 5 -19.92 -13.10 10.67
CA LYS A 5 -20.32 -13.66 11.96
C LYS A 5 -20.36 -15.17 11.84
N PHE A 6 -19.63 -15.86 12.70
CA PHE A 6 -19.71 -17.32 12.76
C PHE A 6 -21.05 -17.73 13.37
N GLU A 7 -21.75 -18.63 12.69
CA GLU A 7 -23.01 -19.23 13.13
C GLU A 7 -22.79 -20.73 13.43
N SER A 8 -23.83 -21.44 13.83
CA SER A 8 -23.73 -22.89 14.05
C SER A 8 -23.36 -23.66 12.76
N HIS A 9 -22.79 -24.86 12.92
CA HIS A 9 -22.54 -25.83 11.83
C HIS A 9 -21.63 -25.32 10.70
N ASP A 10 -20.51 -24.65 11.04
CA ASP A 10 -19.53 -24.14 10.05
C ASP A 10 -20.13 -23.17 9.01
N SER A 11 -21.24 -22.52 9.36
CA SER A 11 -21.85 -21.48 8.55
C SER A 11 -21.49 -20.10 9.08
N PHE A 12 -21.58 -19.09 8.21
CA PHE A 12 -21.34 -17.71 8.58
C PHE A 12 -22.23 -16.79 7.77
N SER A 13 -22.56 -15.65 8.36
CA SER A 13 -23.35 -14.59 7.75
C SER A 13 -22.48 -13.34 7.59
N ILE A 14 -22.74 -12.53 6.55
CA ILE A 14 -22.06 -11.25 6.35
C ILE A 14 -22.90 -10.12 6.98
N THR A 15 -22.27 -9.22 7.71
CA THR A 15 -22.95 -8.05 8.25
C THR A 15 -23.26 -7.04 7.16
N ARG A 16 -24.17 -6.10 7.47
CA ARG A 16 -24.20 -4.81 6.77
C ARG A 16 -22.87 -4.07 6.92
N ASP A 17 -22.70 -3.02 6.15
CA ASP A 17 -21.53 -2.15 6.30
C ASP A 17 -21.55 -1.43 7.65
N LEU A 18 -20.46 -1.54 8.40
CA LEU A 18 -20.27 -0.94 9.73
C LEU A 18 -19.37 0.28 9.61
N LEU A 19 -19.88 1.45 10.00
CA LEU A 19 -19.22 2.75 9.81
C LEU A 19 -18.54 3.30 11.09
N ASP A 20 -19.18 3.14 12.26
CA ASP A 20 -18.75 3.82 13.48
C ASP A 20 -18.13 2.85 14.50
N GLU A 21 -18.96 2.00 15.09
CA GLU A 21 -18.56 1.09 16.17
C GLU A 21 -18.32 -0.33 15.63
N LEU A 22 -17.05 -0.66 15.43
CA LEU A 22 -16.66 -2.02 15.09
C LEU A 22 -16.65 -2.88 16.36
N PRO A 23 -17.42 -3.99 16.42
CA PRO A 23 -17.30 -4.93 17.52
C PRO A 23 -15.90 -5.57 17.49
N PRO A 24 -15.38 -6.12 18.60
CA PRO A 24 -14.14 -6.89 18.56
C PRO A 24 -14.18 -7.99 17.50
N TYR A 25 -13.18 -8.02 16.62
CA TYR A 25 -13.10 -8.96 15.51
C TYR A 25 -11.71 -9.56 15.36
N ALA A 26 -11.68 -10.79 14.83
CA ALA A 26 -10.46 -11.37 14.28
C ALA A 26 -10.26 -10.94 12.83
N ILE A 27 -9.02 -10.89 12.35
CA ILE A 27 -8.71 -10.61 10.95
C ILE A 27 -7.84 -11.73 10.38
N LEU A 28 -8.16 -12.20 9.17
CA LEU A 28 -7.35 -13.20 8.49
C LEU A 28 -6.25 -12.52 7.67
N SER A 29 -5.05 -13.05 7.78
CA SER A 29 -3.94 -12.78 6.87
C SER A 29 -3.59 -14.07 6.15
N HIS A 30 -3.60 -14.06 4.83
CA HIS A 30 -3.37 -15.26 4.02
C HIS A 30 -2.84 -14.90 2.64
N THR A 31 -2.31 -15.91 1.97
CA THR A 31 -2.05 -15.83 0.53
C THR A 31 -3.23 -16.38 -0.24
N TRP A 32 -3.64 -15.69 -1.29
CA TRP A 32 -4.76 -16.15 -2.12
C TRP A 32 -4.39 -17.43 -2.87
N GLU A 33 -5.41 -18.22 -3.18
CA GLU A 33 -5.28 -19.33 -4.12
C GLU A 33 -5.44 -18.82 -5.57
N ALA A 34 -5.64 -19.74 -6.52
CA ALA A 34 -6.09 -19.36 -7.86
C ALA A 34 -7.43 -18.60 -7.77
N ASP A 35 -7.69 -17.67 -8.69
CA ASP A 35 -8.85 -16.77 -8.60
C ASP A 35 -10.18 -17.53 -8.59
N GLU A 36 -10.26 -18.66 -9.30
CA GLU A 36 -11.45 -19.51 -9.36
C GLU A 36 -11.72 -20.22 -8.03
N GLU A 37 -10.66 -20.51 -7.29
CA GLU A 37 -10.67 -21.20 -6.00
C GLU A 37 -10.80 -20.24 -4.81
N GLU A 38 -10.74 -18.93 -5.05
CA GLU A 38 -10.92 -17.93 -4.00
C GLU A 38 -12.42 -17.66 -3.79
N ALA A 39 -12.89 -17.79 -2.55
CA ALA A 39 -14.26 -17.43 -2.20
C ALA A 39 -14.40 -15.90 -2.13
N THR A 40 -15.32 -15.37 -2.91
CA THR A 40 -15.55 -13.93 -3.07
C THR A 40 -16.73 -13.43 -2.24
N PHE A 41 -16.91 -12.11 -2.16
CA PHE A 41 -18.10 -11.50 -1.54
C PHE A 41 -19.40 -12.05 -2.14
N GLN A 42 -19.46 -12.15 -3.47
CA GLN A 42 -20.64 -12.66 -4.18
C GLN A 42 -20.94 -14.13 -3.84
N ASP A 43 -19.90 -14.94 -3.63
CA ASP A 43 -20.07 -16.34 -3.24
C ASP A 43 -20.66 -16.49 -1.84
N ILE A 44 -20.28 -15.61 -0.91
CA ILE A 44 -20.83 -15.60 0.45
C ILE A 44 -22.28 -15.14 0.44
N VAL A 45 -22.59 -14.07 -0.30
CA VAL A 45 -23.97 -13.55 -0.41
C VAL A 45 -24.91 -14.56 -1.06
N LYS A 46 -24.45 -15.29 -2.09
CA LYS A 46 -25.26 -16.30 -2.81
C LYS A 46 -25.22 -17.69 -2.18
N GLY A 47 -24.27 -17.94 -1.28
CA GLY A 47 -24.04 -19.26 -0.67
C GLY A 47 -23.39 -20.28 -1.62
N THR A 48 -22.66 -19.84 -2.65
CA THR A 48 -22.18 -20.66 -3.78
C THR A 48 -20.66 -20.94 -3.78
N GLY A 49 -19.96 -20.76 -2.65
CA GLY A 49 -18.49 -20.90 -2.59
C GLY A 49 -17.95 -21.96 -1.63
N LYS A 50 -18.79 -22.84 -1.08
CA LYS A 50 -18.40 -23.81 -0.03
C LYS A 50 -17.42 -24.89 -0.50
N ASP A 51 -17.44 -25.16 -1.80
CA ASP A 51 -16.65 -26.14 -2.54
C ASP A 51 -15.28 -25.60 -2.96
N LYS A 52 -15.12 -24.28 -3.03
CA LYS A 52 -13.86 -23.62 -3.36
C LYS A 52 -12.77 -23.87 -2.31
N ALA A 53 -11.53 -24.11 -2.75
CA ALA A 53 -10.43 -24.37 -1.82
C ALA A 53 -10.20 -23.21 -0.82
N GLY A 54 -10.37 -21.97 -1.27
CA GLY A 54 -10.27 -20.76 -0.46
C GLY A 54 -11.34 -20.64 0.64
N TYR A 55 -12.41 -21.43 0.61
CA TYR A 55 -13.39 -21.45 1.70
C TYR A 55 -12.81 -22.04 3.00
N ARG A 56 -11.81 -22.92 2.89
CA ARG A 56 -11.17 -23.58 4.05
C ARG A 56 -10.59 -22.56 5.03
N LYS A 57 -9.88 -21.56 4.54
CA LYS A 57 -9.26 -20.51 5.38
C LYS A 57 -10.29 -19.58 6.03
N ILE A 58 -11.43 -19.34 5.37
CA ILE A 58 -12.55 -18.59 5.95
C ILE A 58 -13.14 -19.38 7.13
N ARG A 59 -13.40 -20.67 6.92
CA ARG A 59 -13.89 -21.57 7.98
C ARG A 59 -12.89 -21.66 9.14
N PHE A 60 -11.61 -21.84 8.84
CA PHE A 60 -10.54 -21.82 9.84
C PHE A 60 -10.58 -20.52 10.66
N CYS A 61 -10.66 -19.36 10.01
CA CYS A 61 -10.70 -18.06 10.68
C CYS A 61 -11.89 -17.96 11.65
N GLY A 62 -13.10 -18.32 11.19
CA GLY A 62 -14.31 -18.28 12.02
C GLY A 62 -14.25 -19.27 13.21
N GLN A 63 -13.75 -20.48 12.99
CA GLN A 63 -13.55 -21.47 14.04
C GLN A 63 -12.51 -20.99 15.08
N GLN A 64 -11.40 -20.43 14.63
CA GLN A 64 -10.35 -19.94 15.53
C GLN A 64 -10.81 -18.68 16.29
N ALA A 65 -11.52 -17.76 15.63
CA ALA A 65 -12.16 -16.61 16.29
C ALA A 65 -13.11 -17.06 17.41
N THR A 66 -13.95 -18.07 17.13
CA THR A 66 -14.88 -18.63 18.12
C THR A 66 -14.14 -19.22 19.33
N ARG A 67 -13.05 -19.96 19.11
CA ARG A 67 -12.21 -20.50 20.20
C ARG A 67 -11.60 -19.41 21.07
N ASP A 68 -11.28 -18.27 20.47
CA ASP A 68 -10.73 -17.10 21.17
C ASP A 68 -11.81 -16.15 21.71
N GLY A 69 -13.09 -16.53 21.64
CA GLY A 69 -14.21 -15.74 22.18
C GLY A 69 -14.63 -14.54 21.30
N LEU A 70 -14.24 -14.52 20.03
CA LEU A 70 -14.60 -13.48 19.07
C LEU A 70 -15.76 -13.96 18.19
N HIS A 71 -16.84 -13.18 18.16
CA HIS A 71 -18.03 -13.49 17.36
C HIS A 71 -17.91 -13.03 15.90
N TYR A 72 -17.03 -12.07 15.64
CA TYR A 72 -16.85 -11.47 14.32
C TYR A 72 -15.44 -11.71 13.80
N PHE A 73 -15.32 -11.85 12.49
CA PHE A 73 -14.04 -11.94 11.83
C PHE A 73 -14.07 -11.31 10.44
N TRP A 74 -12.91 -10.96 9.90
CA TRP A 74 -12.78 -10.31 8.61
C TRP A 74 -11.83 -11.07 7.69
N VAL A 75 -12.21 -11.18 6.42
CA VAL A 75 -11.41 -11.79 5.35
C VAL A 75 -11.52 -10.92 4.11
N ASP A 76 -10.39 -10.45 3.57
CA ASP A 76 -10.34 -9.50 2.45
C ASP A 76 -11.02 -10.03 1.16
N SER A 77 -10.99 -11.34 0.93
CA SER A 77 -11.57 -11.96 -0.26
C SER A 77 -13.08 -11.88 -0.33
N CYS A 78 -13.76 -11.89 0.83
CA CYS A 78 -15.21 -11.94 0.87
C CYS A 78 -15.88 -10.86 1.72
N CYS A 79 -15.15 -10.05 2.48
CA CYS A 79 -15.69 -8.89 3.19
C CYS A 79 -15.66 -7.60 2.35
N ILE A 80 -14.89 -7.58 1.26
CA ILE A 80 -14.81 -6.47 0.30
C ILE A 80 -15.52 -6.89 -0.98
N ASP A 81 -16.46 -6.08 -1.46
CA ASP A 81 -16.99 -6.21 -2.81
C ASP A 81 -16.00 -5.61 -3.82
N LYS A 82 -15.11 -6.47 -4.33
CA LYS A 82 -14.06 -6.08 -5.29
C LYS A 82 -14.61 -5.69 -6.65
N SER A 83 -15.90 -5.92 -6.92
CA SER A 83 -16.57 -5.43 -8.13
C SER A 83 -16.97 -3.96 -8.03
N ASN A 84 -17.04 -3.41 -6.82
CA ASN A 84 -17.28 -2.01 -6.56
C ASN A 84 -15.95 -1.26 -6.38
N SER A 85 -15.56 -0.46 -7.38
CA SER A 85 -14.27 0.26 -7.38
C SER A 85 -14.16 1.30 -6.25
N THR A 86 -15.26 1.94 -5.87
CA THR A 86 -15.30 2.88 -4.74
C THR A 86 -15.01 2.15 -3.45
N GLU A 87 -15.73 1.05 -3.20
CA GLU A 87 -15.53 0.24 -2.00
C GLU A 87 -14.10 -0.35 -1.94
N LEU A 88 -13.58 -0.84 -3.07
CA LEU A 88 -12.22 -1.36 -3.15
C LEU A 88 -11.18 -0.28 -2.80
N SER A 89 -11.38 0.94 -3.30
CA SER A 89 -10.50 2.08 -3.03
C SER A 89 -10.51 2.47 -1.55
N GLU A 90 -11.70 2.58 -0.95
CA GLU A 90 -11.87 2.84 0.48
C GLU A 90 -11.24 1.73 1.33
N ALA A 91 -11.42 0.48 0.93
CA ALA A 91 -10.90 -0.67 1.64
C ALA A 91 -9.38 -0.71 1.66
N ILE A 92 -8.73 -0.52 0.51
CA ILE A 92 -7.25 -0.51 0.42
C ILE A 92 -6.66 0.63 1.25
N ASN A 93 -7.25 1.82 1.20
CA ASN A 93 -6.80 2.96 2.01
C ASN A 93 -7.04 2.74 3.52
N SER A 94 -8.01 1.90 3.89
CA SER A 94 -8.37 1.61 5.29
C SER A 94 -7.71 0.35 5.85
N MET A 95 -7.11 -0.50 5.01
CA MET A 95 -6.76 -1.87 5.37
C MET A 95 -5.78 -1.93 6.54
N PHE A 96 -4.74 -1.08 6.54
CA PHE A 96 -3.79 -1.01 7.65
C PHE A 96 -4.48 -0.70 8.98
N ASN A 97 -5.43 0.24 8.97
CA ASN A 97 -6.19 0.60 10.16
C ASN A 97 -7.11 -0.55 10.61
N TRP A 98 -7.70 -1.30 9.67
CA TRP A 98 -8.48 -2.51 10.00
C TRP A 98 -7.61 -3.62 10.59
N TYR A 99 -6.38 -3.81 10.11
CA TYR A 99 -5.44 -4.73 10.75
C TYR A 99 -5.00 -4.23 12.13
N ASN A 100 -4.73 -2.93 12.28
CA ASN A 100 -4.34 -2.31 13.54
C ASN A 100 -5.42 -2.39 14.62
N LYS A 101 -6.70 -2.29 14.24
CA LYS A 101 -7.85 -2.35 15.16
C LYS A 101 -8.35 -3.77 15.46
N ALA A 102 -7.85 -4.78 14.73
CA ALA A 102 -8.28 -6.16 14.97
C ALA A 102 -7.83 -6.65 16.35
N ALA A 103 -8.69 -7.40 17.03
CA ALA A 103 -8.36 -7.98 18.33
C ALA A 103 -7.29 -9.07 18.21
N LYS A 104 -7.35 -9.85 17.12
CA LYS A 104 -6.33 -10.83 16.74
C LYS A 104 -6.19 -10.92 15.22
N CYS A 105 -4.97 -11.04 14.74
CA CYS A 105 -4.67 -11.41 13.36
C CYS A 105 -4.25 -12.88 13.29
N TYR A 106 -4.96 -13.68 12.50
CA TYR A 106 -4.59 -15.06 12.24
C TYR A 106 -3.88 -15.15 10.90
N VAL A 107 -2.62 -15.57 10.91
CA VAL A 107 -1.84 -15.83 9.70
C VAL A 107 -2.00 -17.30 9.34
N TYR A 108 -2.68 -17.59 8.23
CA TYR A 108 -2.87 -18.94 7.73
C TYR A 108 -1.85 -19.26 6.63
N LEU A 109 -0.90 -20.16 6.95
CA LEU A 109 0.20 -20.55 6.06
C LEU A 109 -0.15 -21.83 5.30
N ALA A 110 -0.74 -21.67 4.11
CA ALA A 110 -1.19 -22.78 3.26
C ALA A 110 -0.05 -23.73 2.81
N ASP A 111 1.21 -23.29 2.87
CA ASP A 111 2.40 -24.02 2.43
C ASP A 111 3.27 -24.55 3.58
N VAL A 112 2.76 -24.52 4.83
CA VAL A 112 3.48 -25.00 6.01
C VAL A 112 2.71 -26.14 6.66
N SER A 113 3.40 -27.26 6.91
CA SER A 113 2.90 -28.46 7.58
C SER A 113 3.89 -28.93 8.66
N ILE A 114 3.38 -29.59 9.70
CA ILE A 114 4.23 -30.18 10.76
C ILE A 114 4.66 -31.61 10.39
N SER A 115 3.88 -32.30 9.55
CA SER A 115 4.03 -33.76 9.32
C SER A 115 4.80 -34.14 8.04
N GLY A 116 5.40 -33.19 7.33
CA GLY A 116 5.83 -33.36 5.94
C GLY A 116 7.27 -33.83 5.67
N GLY A 117 7.98 -34.40 6.63
CA GLY A 117 9.37 -34.84 6.44
C GLY A 117 9.53 -36.36 6.52
N SER A 118 9.55 -37.05 5.38
CA SER A 118 9.95 -38.47 5.25
C SER A 118 11.46 -38.72 5.51
N GLN A 119 12.14 -37.82 6.22
CA GLN A 119 13.48 -38.05 6.74
C GLN A 119 13.40 -38.23 8.26
N ALA A 120 13.54 -39.47 8.68
CA ALA A 120 13.45 -39.95 10.06
C ALA A 120 14.57 -39.45 11.01
N SER A 121 15.19 -38.29 10.74
CA SER A 121 16.37 -37.78 11.44
C SER A 121 16.26 -36.33 11.94
N GLN A 122 15.15 -35.61 11.66
CA GLN A 122 14.96 -34.23 12.13
C GLN A 122 13.79 -34.13 13.11
N SER A 123 13.99 -33.38 14.21
CA SER A 123 12.92 -33.05 15.15
C SER A 123 11.80 -32.26 14.44
N PRO A 124 10.51 -32.51 14.73
CA PRO A 124 9.38 -31.81 14.12
C PRO A 124 9.50 -30.28 14.10
N GLU A 125 10.11 -29.71 15.16
CA GLU A 125 10.38 -28.28 15.27
C GLU A 125 11.30 -27.71 14.18
N ARG A 126 12.34 -28.47 13.78
CA ARG A 126 13.26 -28.04 12.73
C ARG A 126 12.59 -28.07 11.37
N THR A 127 11.72 -29.05 11.13
CA THR A 127 11.02 -29.24 9.86
C THR A 127 10.03 -28.10 9.58
N TRP A 128 9.14 -27.78 10.52
CA TRP A 128 8.18 -26.69 10.30
C TRP A 128 8.87 -25.32 10.29
N ASN A 129 9.93 -25.11 11.08
CA ASN A 129 10.66 -23.84 11.13
C ASN A 129 11.31 -23.51 9.77
N HIS A 130 11.89 -24.52 9.11
CA HIS A 130 12.41 -24.34 7.76
C HIS A 130 11.31 -23.98 6.75
N SER A 131 10.17 -24.68 6.76
CA SER A 131 9.03 -24.36 5.87
C SER A 131 8.41 -23.00 6.18
N PHE A 132 8.30 -22.63 7.46
CA PHE A 132 7.84 -21.32 7.91
C PHE A 132 8.69 -20.20 7.31
N ARG A 133 10.02 -20.29 7.43
CA ARG A 133 10.96 -19.28 6.89
C ARG A 133 10.90 -19.16 5.37
N LYS A 134 10.50 -20.23 4.68
CA LYS A 134 10.34 -20.29 3.21
C LYS A 134 8.92 -20.01 2.75
N SER A 135 7.98 -19.75 3.66
CA SER A 135 6.59 -19.59 3.29
C SER A 135 6.41 -18.43 2.31
N ARG A 136 5.60 -18.66 1.28
CA ARG A 136 5.18 -17.64 0.31
C ARG A 136 4.52 -16.44 0.97
N TRP A 137 3.99 -16.59 2.19
CA TRP A 137 3.40 -15.49 2.94
C TRP A 137 4.39 -14.34 3.17
N PHE A 138 5.66 -14.63 3.45
CA PHE A 138 6.69 -13.60 3.67
C PHE A 138 7.10 -12.85 2.39
N THR A 139 6.74 -13.38 1.21
CA THR A 139 7.09 -12.78 -0.08
C THR A 139 5.93 -12.01 -0.70
N ARG A 140 4.75 -11.94 -0.07
CA ARG A 140 3.62 -11.13 -0.59
C ARG A 140 3.72 -9.68 -0.12
N GLY A 141 3.41 -8.74 -1.01
CA GLY A 141 3.46 -7.29 -0.69
C GLY A 141 2.53 -6.91 0.45
N TRP A 142 1.25 -7.26 0.33
CA TRP A 142 0.20 -6.92 1.30
C TRP A 142 0.48 -7.46 2.71
N THR A 143 1.08 -8.64 2.85
CA THR A 143 1.34 -9.26 4.17
C THR A 143 2.33 -8.47 5.02
N LEU A 144 3.04 -7.47 4.47
CA LEU A 144 3.90 -6.57 5.25
C LEU A 144 3.08 -5.75 6.25
N GLN A 145 2.01 -5.11 5.79
CA GLN A 145 1.13 -4.36 6.69
C GLN A 145 0.33 -5.29 7.60
N GLU A 146 -0.04 -6.47 7.12
CA GLU A 146 -0.78 -7.47 7.90
C GLU A 146 0.06 -8.04 9.06
N LEU A 147 1.41 -8.00 8.93
CA LEU A 147 2.36 -8.35 9.99
C LEU A 147 2.54 -7.21 11.02
N LEU A 148 2.68 -5.99 10.52
CA LEU A 148 3.14 -4.84 11.31
C LEU A 148 2.00 -4.08 11.98
N ALA A 149 0.83 -4.01 11.36
CA ALA A 149 -0.28 -3.23 11.88
C ALA A 149 -0.94 -3.85 13.12
N PRO A 150 -1.27 -5.16 13.18
CA PRO A 150 -1.94 -5.71 14.35
C PRO A 150 -1.00 -5.81 15.56
N ALA A 151 -1.54 -5.57 16.75
CA ALA A 151 -0.83 -5.83 18.00
C ALA A 151 -0.60 -7.34 18.21
N GLU A 152 -1.64 -8.14 18.03
CA GLU A 152 -1.63 -9.60 18.22
C GLU A 152 -1.67 -10.32 16.88
N VAL A 153 -0.65 -11.14 16.60
CA VAL A 153 -0.54 -11.96 15.38
C VAL A 153 -0.17 -13.38 15.77
N GLU A 154 -0.95 -14.35 15.30
CA GLU A 154 -0.75 -15.78 15.55
C GLU A 154 -0.62 -16.55 14.23
N PHE A 155 0.39 -17.40 14.11
CA PHE A 155 0.71 -18.14 12.89
C PHE A 155 0.19 -19.57 12.98
N PHE A 156 -0.45 -20.04 11.91
CA PHE A 156 -1.05 -21.35 11.81
C PHE A 156 -0.63 -22.06 10.53
N THR A 157 -0.51 -23.39 10.60
CA THR A 157 -0.26 -24.26 9.45
C THR A 157 -1.49 -24.39 8.54
N HIS A 158 -1.31 -25.05 7.40
CA HIS A 158 -2.41 -25.42 6.51
C HIS A 158 -3.44 -26.39 7.15
N ASP A 159 -3.10 -27.03 8.27
CA ASP A 159 -4.00 -27.89 9.05
C ASP A 159 -4.68 -27.12 10.20
N GLY A 160 -4.40 -25.82 10.34
CA GLY A 160 -4.91 -24.99 11.44
C GLY A 160 -4.21 -25.22 12.78
N MET A 161 -3.01 -25.83 12.79
CA MET A 161 -2.20 -25.97 14.00
C MET A 161 -1.40 -24.69 14.28
N LYS A 162 -1.44 -24.20 15.52
CA LYS A 162 -0.71 -23.00 15.94
C LYS A 162 0.80 -23.28 16.01
N LEU A 163 1.58 -22.46 15.31
CA LEU A 163 3.04 -22.47 15.33
C LEU A 163 3.63 -21.55 16.41
N GLY A 164 2.97 -20.41 16.65
CA GLY A 164 3.43 -19.40 17.59
C GLY A 164 2.78 -18.04 17.34
N SER A 165 3.20 -17.03 18.11
CA SER A 165 2.82 -15.64 17.89
C SER A 165 3.96 -14.83 17.27
N LYS A 166 3.66 -13.62 16.77
CA LYS A 166 4.69 -12.67 16.31
C LYS A 166 5.75 -12.42 17.37
N ARG A 167 5.37 -12.41 18.66
CA ARG A 167 6.30 -12.28 19.78
C ARG A 167 7.16 -13.53 19.97
N SER A 168 6.57 -14.73 19.96
CA SER A 168 7.35 -15.97 20.17
C SER A 168 8.24 -16.33 18.98
N LEU A 169 7.93 -15.81 17.79
CA LEU A 169 8.65 -16.07 16.54
C LEU A 169 9.43 -14.84 16.03
N GLU A 170 9.64 -13.83 16.88
CA GLU A 170 10.22 -12.54 16.46
C GLU A 170 11.61 -12.69 15.81
N GLN A 171 12.42 -13.61 16.32
CA GLN A 171 13.75 -13.88 15.77
C GLN A 171 13.67 -14.51 14.38
N GLN A 172 12.81 -15.51 14.20
CA GLN A 172 12.59 -16.18 12.91
C GLN A 172 12.05 -15.19 11.88
N ILE A 173 11.10 -14.33 12.28
CA ILE A 173 10.51 -13.31 11.41
C ILE A 173 11.57 -12.26 11.03
N HIS A 174 12.36 -11.78 12.00
CA HIS A 174 13.46 -10.83 11.75
C HIS A 174 14.46 -11.40 10.74
N GLU A 175 14.93 -12.62 10.94
CA GLU A 175 15.90 -13.26 10.05
C GLU A 175 15.35 -13.51 8.64
N THR A 176 14.06 -13.83 8.51
CA THR A 176 13.42 -14.04 7.20
C THR A 176 13.16 -12.72 6.46
N THR A 177 12.79 -11.65 7.16
CA THR A 177 12.26 -10.42 6.54
C THR A 177 13.22 -9.24 6.57
N GLY A 178 14.21 -9.24 7.45
CA GLY A 178 15.06 -8.08 7.75
C GLY A 178 14.38 -6.99 8.58
N ILE A 179 13.12 -7.17 8.98
CA ILE A 179 12.38 -6.20 9.80
C ILE A 179 12.98 -6.20 11.21
N PRO A 180 13.36 -5.03 11.78
CA PRO A 180 13.90 -4.96 13.14
C PRO A 180 12.93 -5.53 14.18
N ILE A 181 13.46 -6.24 15.17
CA ILE A 181 12.66 -6.81 16.28
C ILE A 181 11.83 -5.72 16.98
N GLN A 182 12.36 -4.51 17.09
CA GLN A 182 11.68 -3.36 17.69
C GLN A 182 10.39 -3.00 16.92
N ALA A 183 10.40 -3.10 15.58
CA ALA A 183 9.21 -2.90 14.77
C ALA A 183 8.20 -4.04 14.97
N LEU A 184 8.67 -5.29 15.04
CA LEU A 184 7.82 -6.46 15.33
C LEU A 184 7.16 -6.38 16.71
N LYS A 185 7.83 -5.76 17.69
CA LYS A 185 7.33 -5.47 19.05
C LYS A 185 6.38 -4.28 19.11
N GLY A 186 6.10 -3.61 18.00
CA GLY A 186 5.14 -2.50 17.94
C GLY A 186 5.74 -1.12 18.23
N SER A 187 7.06 -0.93 18.08
CA SER A 187 7.62 0.43 18.10
C SER A 187 6.97 1.29 17.01
N PRO A 188 6.67 2.57 17.28
CA PRO A 188 6.07 3.45 16.28
C PRO A 188 6.85 3.43 14.96
N LEU A 189 6.15 3.27 13.84
CA LEU A 189 6.77 3.20 12.51
C LEU A 189 7.55 4.48 12.14
N SER A 190 7.19 5.60 12.74
CA SER A 190 7.91 6.88 12.63
C SER A 190 9.34 6.84 13.18
N ASN A 191 9.67 5.86 14.04
CA ASN A 191 11.02 5.67 14.57
C ASN A 191 11.98 5.08 13.54
N PHE A 192 11.46 4.55 12.43
CA PHE A 192 12.24 3.99 11.34
C PHE A 192 12.21 4.94 10.14
N SER A 193 13.37 5.13 9.51
CA SER A 193 13.48 6.00 8.35
C SER A 193 12.59 5.51 7.20
N VAL A 194 12.32 6.43 6.26
CA VAL A 194 11.58 6.07 5.04
C VAL A 194 12.31 4.97 4.28
N ALA A 195 13.65 5.06 4.16
CA ALA A 195 14.46 4.08 3.46
C ALA A 195 14.41 2.68 4.12
N GLU A 196 14.46 2.61 5.45
CA GLU A 196 14.33 1.34 6.17
C GLU A 196 12.95 0.72 5.97
N ARG A 197 11.88 1.51 6.10
CA ARG A 197 10.51 1.00 5.89
C ARG A 197 10.28 0.50 4.46
N LEU A 198 10.86 1.20 3.49
CA LEU A 198 10.83 0.79 2.08
C LEU A 198 11.60 -0.52 1.83
N SER A 199 12.76 -0.72 2.48
CA SER A 199 13.55 -1.94 2.29
C SER A 199 12.84 -3.21 2.77
N TRP A 200 11.91 -3.10 3.73
CA TRP A 200 11.09 -4.23 4.19
C TRP A 200 10.16 -4.82 3.11
N ALA A 201 9.98 -4.09 2.00
CA ALA A 201 9.16 -4.51 0.87
C ALA A 201 9.96 -5.01 -0.34
N GLU A 202 11.28 -4.85 -0.36
CA GLU A 202 12.13 -5.13 -1.53
C GLU A 202 12.02 -6.58 -2.04
N LYS A 203 11.92 -7.56 -1.14
CA LYS A 203 11.81 -8.98 -1.53
C LYS A 203 10.37 -9.44 -1.74
N ARG A 204 9.40 -8.51 -1.67
CA ARG A 204 7.98 -8.83 -1.77
C ARG A 204 7.46 -8.61 -3.18
N GLN A 205 6.44 -9.39 -3.52
CA GLN A 205 5.82 -9.47 -4.83
C GLN A 205 4.33 -9.22 -4.71
N THR A 206 3.78 -8.60 -5.75
CA THR A 206 2.37 -8.27 -5.87
C THR A 206 1.82 -8.81 -7.18
N LYS A 207 0.52 -9.15 -7.19
CA LYS A 207 -0.14 -9.67 -8.39
C LYS A 207 -0.37 -8.56 -9.41
N ARG A 208 -0.96 -7.45 -8.96
CA ARG A 208 -1.01 -6.20 -9.73
C ARG A 208 0.27 -5.42 -9.47
N GLU A 209 0.77 -4.78 -10.51
CA GLU A 209 2.08 -4.14 -10.44
C GLU A 209 2.05 -2.86 -9.58
N GLU A 210 0.91 -2.15 -9.56
CA GLU A 210 0.65 -0.94 -8.77
C GLU A 210 0.55 -1.23 -7.27
N ASP A 211 0.13 -2.44 -6.90
CA ASP A 211 0.08 -2.86 -5.49
C ASP A 211 1.46 -2.81 -4.83
N ALA A 212 2.55 -2.79 -5.60
CA ALA A 212 3.89 -2.54 -5.06
C ALA A 212 3.98 -1.19 -4.34
N ALA A 213 3.20 -0.20 -4.76
CA ALA A 213 3.04 1.07 -4.07
C ALA A 213 1.85 1.05 -3.10
N TYR A 214 0.69 0.53 -3.52
CA TYR A 214 -0.53 0.62 -2.71
C TYR A 214 -0.47 -0.20 -1.42
N SER A 215 0.26 -1.32 -1.41
CA SER A 215 0.48 -2.12 -0.20
C SER A 215 1.32 -1.41 0.88
N LEU A 216 1.97 -0.28 0.54
CA LEU A 216 2.80 0.51 1.45
C LEU A 216 2.05 1.70 2.07
N LEU A 217 0.86 2.04 1.60
CA LEU A 217 0.16 3.26 2.02
C LEU A 217 0.01 3.34 3.54
N GLY A 218 -0.48 2.26 4.16
CA GLY A 218 -0.64 2.18 5.61
C GLY A 218 0.66 2.31 6.40
N LEU A 219 1.76 1.75 5.89
CA LEU A 219 3.08 1.80 6.53
C LEU A 219 3.59 3.25 6.66
N PHE A 220 3.13 4.13 5.76
CA PHE A 220 3.45 5.56 5.73
C PHE A 220 2.28 6.46 6.11
N ASN A 221 1.16 5.88 6.57
CA ASN A 221 -0.09 6.56 6.88
C ASN A 221 -0.66 7.39 5.70
N LEU A 222 -0.37 6.99 4.45
CA LEU A 222 -0.75 7.71 3.23
C LEU A 222 -2.15 7.33 2.77
N HIS A 223 -2.80 8.28 2.08
CA HIS A 223 -4.05 8.05 1.36
C HIS A 223 -3.87 8.65 -0.03
N ILE A 224 -3.91 7.81 -1.06
CA ILE A 224 -3.79 8.26 -2.46
C ILE A 224 -4.86 7.58 -3.32
N PRO A 225 -5.38 8.23 -4.38
CA PRO A 225 -6.29 7.59 -5.33
C PRO A 225 -5.67 6.35 -5.98
N LEU A 226 -6.42 5.25 -6.04
CA LEU A 226 -5.97 4.03 -6.71
C LEU A 226 -6.33 4.08 -8.19
N ILE A 227 -5.33 3.93 -9.04
CA ILE A 227 -5.47 3.96 -10.50
C ILE A 227 -4.84 2.69 -11.06
N TYR A 228 -5.59 1.60 -11.02
CA TYR A 228 -5.17 0.35 -11.67
C TYR A 228 -5.12 0.54 -13.19
N GLY A 229 -4.00 0.15 -13.80
CA GLY A 229 -3.64 0.44 -15.18
C GLY A 229 -2.65 1.59 -15.33
N GLU A 230 -2.29 2.31 -14.25
CA GLU A 230 -1.24 3.34 -14.32
C GLU A 230 0.18 2.74 -14.39
N GLY A 231 0.33 1.46 -14.04
CA GLY A 231 1.61 0.76 -14.02
C GLY A 231 2.46 1.06 -12.79
N ARG A 232 3.40 0.15 -12.47
CA ARG A 232 4.19 0.19 -11.22
C ARG A 232 4.95 1.49 -11.05
N SER A 233 5.63 1.96 -12.09
CA SER A 233 6.50 3.15 -12.01
C SER A 233 5.71 4.42 -11.68
N ASN A 234 4.50 4.56 -12.23
CA ASN A 234 3.65 5.72 -11.97
C ASN A 234 3.04 5.67 -10.57
N ALA A 235 2.51 4.51 -10.16
CA ALA A 235 2.00 4.30 -8.81
C ALA A 235 3.08 4.58 -7.75
N MET A 236 4.31 4.10 -7.99
CA MET A 236 5.45 4.34 -7.11
C MET A 236 5.89 5.81 -7.11
N SER A 237 5.93 6.46 -8.28
CA SER A 237 6.24 7.90 -8.38
C SER A 237 5.28 8.73 -7.54
N ARG A 238 3.98 8.41 -7.58
CA ARG A 238 2.96 9.08 -6.77
C ARG A 238 3.13 8.83 -5.27
N LEU A 239 3.45 7.60 -4.87
CA LEU A 239 3.80 7.29 -3.48
C LEU A 239 4.97 8.15 -3.01
N MET A 240 6.05 8.20 -3.78
CA MET A 240 7.24 8.98 -3.43
C MET A 240 6.98 10.48 -3.40
N HIS A 241 6.16 11.00 -4.32
CA HIS A 241 5.75 12.39 -4.32
C HIS A 241 4.99 12.76 -3.03
N GLU A 242 4.06 11.90 -2.62
CA GLU A 242 3.26 12.12 -1.40
C GLU A 242 4.12 12.04 -0.13
N LEU A 243 5.10 11.12 -0.08
CA LEU A 243 6.08 11.06 1.01
C LEU A 243 6.89 12.36 1.14
N GLU A 244 7.38 12.88 0.02
CA GLU A 244 8.13 14.14 0.02
C GLU A 244 7.25 15.34 0.39
N ARG A 245 6.00 15.36 -0.09
CA ARG A 245 5.02 16.40 0.27
C ARG A 245 4.79 16.45 1.78
N ARG A 246 4.59 15.29 2.42
CA ARG A 246 4.41 15.21 3.88
C ARG A 246 5.64 15.63 4.65
N ARG A 247 6.82 15.19 4.23
CA ARG A 247 8.09 15.60 4.84
C ARG A 247 8.25 17.13 4.83
N LYS A 248 7.93 17.79 3.71
CA LYS A 248 7.96 19.25 3.61
C LYS A 248 6.96 19.92 4.54
N ALA A 249 5.75 19.38 4.65
CA ALA A 249 4.74 19.88 5.57
C ALA A 249 5.20 19.77 7.04
N ASP A 250 5.76 18.64 7.43
CA ASP A 250 6.30 18.42 8.79
C ASP A 250 7.44 19.40 9.11
N ALA A 251 8.36 19.62 8.15
CA ALA A 251 9.45 20.57 8.30
C ALA A 251 8.97 22.03 8.41
N TYR A 252 7.89 22.39 7.69
CA TYR A 252 7.28 23.72 7.79
C TYR A 252 6.56 23.92 9.12
N MET A 253 5.90 22.87 9.65
CA MET A 253 5.22 22.90 10.94
C MET A 253 6.15 22.83 12.15
N ASN A 254 7.37 22.30 12.00
CA ASN A 254 8.36 22.22 13.07
C ASN A 254 9.78 22.62 12.60
N PRO A 255 10.04 23.93 12.40
CA PRO A 255 11.31 24.42 11.84
C PRO A 255 12.52 24.23 12.78
N PHE A 256 12.30 23.91 14.06
CA PHE A 256 13.36 23.67 15.04
C PHE A 256 13.70 22.19 15.23
N ALA A 257 12.90 21.26 14.70
CA ALA A 257 13.30 19.87 14.57
C ALA A 257 14.39 19.81 13.50
N GLY A 258 15.65 19.63 13.90
CA GLY A 258 16.81 19.65 13.03
C GLY A 258 16.54 18.97 11.69
N THR A 259 16.60 19.74 10.60
CA THR A 259 16.33 19.24 9.26
C THR A 259 17.41 18.27 8.86
N SER A 260 17.15 16.98 9.05
CA SER A 260 17.93 15.93 8.41
C SER A 260 17.67 16.02 6.91
N ARG A 261 18.57 16.70 6.20
CA ARG A 261 18.61 16.80 4.74
C ARG A 261 18.93 15.41 4.18
N TRP A 262 17.96 14.78 3.50
CA TRP A 262 18.21 13.57 2.74
C TRP A 262 17.98 13.83 1.25
N PRO A 263 19.02 13.79 0.39
CA PRO A 263 18.84 13.38 -0.98
C PRO A 263 18.66 11.85 -0.96
N TRP A 264 17.48 11.36 -0.58
CA TRP A 264 17.25 9.93 -0.32
C TRP A 264 17.42 9.04 -1.56
N LEU A 265 17.31 9.61 -2.76
CA LEU A 265 17.78 8.96 -3.97
C LEU A 265 19.28 8.64 -3.80
N ALA A 266 20.14 9.60 -3.46
CA ALA A 266 21.60 9.41 -3.32
C ALA A 266 22.04 8.33 -2.31
N THR A 267 21.21 7.98 -1.33
CA THR A 267 21.51 7.04 -0.24
C THR A 267 20.74 5.72 -0.29
N THR A 268 19.76 5.57 -1.19
CA THR A 268 19.14 4.27 -1.44
C THR A 268 20.11 3.40 -2.21
N SER A 269 20.26 2.14 -1.80
CA SER A 269 21.11 1.19 -2.51
C SER A 269 20.68 1.12 -3.99
N GLU A 270 21.64 0.86 -4.87
CA GLU A 270 21.38 0.64 -6.30
C GLU A 270 20.29 -0.42 -6.51
N GLU A 271 20.24 -1.42 -5.63
CA GLU A 271 19.27 -2.51 -5.58
C GLU A 271 17.85 -2.00 -5.31
N ILE A 272 17.69 -1.16 -4.29
CA ILE A 272 16.42 -0.52 -3.96
C ILE A 272 15.93 0.34 -5.13
N ARG A 273 16.81 1.14 -5.75
CA ARG A 273 16.44 1.94 -6.92
C ARG A 273 16.06 1.09 -8.13
N ARG A 274 16.80 0.01 -8.40
CA ARG A 274 16.50 -0.93 -9.50
C ARG A 274 15.17 -1.65 -9.28
N TRP A 275 14.88 -2.02 -8.03
CA TRP A 275 13.59 -2.57 -7.64
C TRP A 275 12.46 -1.55 -7.86
N PHE A 276 12.66 -0.29 -7.48
CA PHE A 276 11.66 0.78 -7.61
C PHE A 276 11.35 1.17 -9.05
N PHE A 277 12.36 1.27 -9.92
CA PHE A 277 12.20 1.82 -11.27
C PHE A 277 12.35 0.79 -12.39
N GLY A 278 12.38 -0.50 -12.06
CA GLY A 278 12.26 -1.58 -13.03
C GLY A 278 13.38 -1.61 -14.08
N GLY A 279 14.64 -1.64 -13.64
CA GLY A 279 15.79 -2.05 -14.47
C GLY A 279 16.09 -1.28 -15.77
N LEU A 280 15.29 -0.29 -16.16
CA LEU A 280 15.44 0.50 -17.38
C LEU A 280 15.86 1.93 -17.01
N GLY A 281 17.13 2.23 -17.27
CA GLY A 281 17.61 3.61 -17.42
C GLY A 281 17.74 4.41 -16.13
N VAL A 282 18.96 4.88 -15.87
CA VAL A 282 19.29 5.85 -14.83
C VAL A 282 18.41 7.10 -14.99
N TRP A 283 17.44 7.29 -14.10
CA TRP A 283 16.81 8.59 -13.89
C TRP A 283 17.88 9.53 -13.32
N LYS A 284 18.41 10.44 -14.14
CA LYS A 284 19.34 11.47 -13.67
C LYS A 284 18.53 12.59 -13.01
N PRO A 285 18.81 12.97 -11.74
CA PRO A 285 18.10 14.05 -11.02
C PRO A 285 18.25 15.45 -11.64
N SER A 286 18.96 15.61 -12.77
CA SER A 286 19.29 16.89 -13.39
C SER A 286 18.16 17.52 -14.21
N THR A 287 16.97 16.92 -14.30
CA THR A 287 15.83 17.49 -15.06
C THR A 287 14.76 18.17 -14.21
N ILE A 288 14.98 18.32 -12.91
CA ILE A 288 14.21 19.28 -12.10
C ILE A 288 15.10 20.52 -11.93
N THR A 289 15.04 21.43 -12.90
CA THR A 289 15.59 22.77 -12.70
C THR A 289 14.76 23.50 -11.66
N ASP A 290 15.45 23.84 -10.59
CA ASP A 290 15.08 24.75 -9.53
C ASP A 290 14.45 26.05 -10.09
N SER A 291 13.16 26.27 -9.84
CA SER A 291 12.51 27.57 -10.08
C SER A 291 12.50 28.48 -8.85
N SER A 292 13.25 28.15 -7.79
CA SER A 292 13.28 28.97 -6.57
C SER A 292 14.38 30.05 -6.54
N ARG A 293 14.93 30.42 -7.69
CA ARG A 293 15.80 31.60 -7.83
C ARG A 293 15.09 32.75 -8.57
N ALA A 294 13.96 33.20 -8.01
CA ALA A 294 13.47 34.55 -8.29
C ALA A 294 14.31 35.52 -7.45
N VAL A 295 15.38 36.04 -8.06
CA VAL A 295 16.08 37.22 -7.55
C VAL A 295 15.14 38.40 -7.78
N TYR A 296 14.58 38.96 -6.70
CA TYR A 296 13.91 40.26 -6.75
C TYR A 296 15.00 41.34 -6.92
N PRO A 297 14.97 42.17 -7.98
CA PRO A 297 15.78 43.38 -8.00
C PRO A 297 15.08 44.46 -7.15
N GLU A 298 15.84 45.15 -6.30
CA GLU A 298 15.41 46.38 -5.63
C GLU A 298 14.97 47.44 -6.66
N PRO A 299 13.92 48.24 -6.38
CA PRO A 299 13.53 49.33 -7.26
C PRO A 299 14.41 50.57 -7.00
N ALA A 300 15.17 50.96 -8.02
CA ALA A 300 15.80 52.28 -8.06
C ALA A 300 14.71 53.36 -8.28
N HIS A 301 14.69 54.35 -7.39
CA HIS A 301 13.91 55.57 -7.51
C HIS A 301 14.26 56.34 -8.78
N HIS A 302 13.26 56.76 -9.57
CA HIS A 302 13.19 58.11 -10.13
C HIS A 302 11.77 58.45 -10.63
N HIS A 303 11.26 59.58 -10.12
CA HIS A 303 10.10 60.35 -10.58
C HIS A 303 10.20 60.67 -12.09
N SER A 304 9.14 60.77 -12.92
CA SER A 304 7.96 61.64 -12.83
C SER A 304 7.02 61.38 -14.06
N PRO A 305 5.82 62.00 -14.15
CA PRO A 305 4.60 61.35 -14.62
C PRO A 305 4.17 61.73 -16.06
N ARG A 306 3.33 60.89 -16.69
CA ARG A 306 2.36 61.31 -17.72
C ARG A 306 1.15 60.36 -17.80
N SER A 307 0.00 60.97 -18.03
CA SER A 307 -1.36 60.48 -17.91
C SER A 307 -1.96 59.93 -19.22
N ILE A 308 -2.78 58.88 -19.07
CA ILE A 308 -4.07 58.55 -19.74
C ILE A 308 -4.13 58.54 -21.28
N THR A 309 -4.46 57.38 -21.89
CA THR A 309 -5.76 57.11 -22.60
C THR A 309 -5.85 55.67 -23.12
N GLN A 310 -7.09 55.16 -23.19
CA GLN A 310 -7.54 53.93 -23.86
C GLN A 310 -7.16 53.93 -25.35
N GLU A 311 -6.63 52.81 -25.85
CA GLU A 311 -7.11 52.01 -26.99
C GLU A 311 -6.04 50.99 -27.39
N GLY A 312 -6.47 49.90 -28.03
CA GLY A 312 -5.66 48.71 -28.26
C GLY A 312 -4.45 48.93 -29.18
N SER A 313 -3.39 48.17 -28.91
CA SER A 313 -2.36 47.89 -29.90
C SER A 313 -1.62 46.60 -29.56
N GLU A 314 -1.50 45.74 -30.57
CA GLU A 314 -0.67 44.55 -30.66
C GLU A 314 0.77 44.81 -30.21
N PHE A 315 1.39 43.82 -29.56
CA PHE A 315 2.85 43.79 -29.39
C PHE A 315 3.43 42.52 -30.03
N GLN A 316 4.18 42.75 -31.10
CA GLN A 316 5.15 41.81 -31.67
C GLN A 316 6.45 41.89 -30.87
N GLY A 317 7.02 40.74 -30.49
CA GLY A 317 8.35 40.63 -29.90
C GLY A 317 9.02 39.31 -30.32
N PRO A 318 10.34 39.28 -30.56
CA PRO A 318 11.01 38.15 -31.18
C PRO A 318 11.23 37.00 -30.18
N ILE A 319 10.90 35.78 -30.61
CA ILE A 319 11.30 34.54 -29.93
C ILE A 319 12.58 34.05 -30.60
N THR A 320 13.69 34.05 -29.85
CA THR A 320 14.94 33.39 -30.29
C THR A 320 14.96 31.97 -29.74
N VAL A 321 14.80 30.97 -30.63
CA VAL A 321 15.10 29.56 -30.34
C VAL A 321 16.39 29.21 -31.07
N SER A 322 17.41 28.76 -30.33
CA SER A 322 18.65 28.23 -30.89
C SER A 322 18.46 26.79 -31.35
N GLY A 323 18.56 26.54 -32.67
CA GLY A 323 18.60 25.21 -33.29
C GLY A 323 17.55 25.03 -34.39
N GLY A 324 17.91 25.32 -35.64
CA GLY A 324 16.98 25.56 -36.74
C GLY A 324 16.26 24.35 -37.34
N THR A 325 14.99 24.55 -37.71
CA THR A 325 14.42 24.51 -39.09
C THR A 325 12.93 24.87 -38.97
N VAL A 326 12.48 25.88 -39.72
CA VAL A 326 11.11 26.43 -39.66
C VAL A 326 10.18 25.67 -40.59
N PHE A 327 9.05 25.17 -40.08
CA PHE A 327 7.86 24.87 -40.89
C PHE A 327 6.70 25.75 -40.41
N GLN A 328 6.17 26.59 -41.31
CA GLN A 328 4.96 27.38 -41.08
C GLN A 328 3.73 26.48 -41.20
N GLY A 329 2.89 26.47 -40.17
CA GLY A 329 1.53 25.91 -40.21
C GLY A 329 0.59 26.80 -39.42
N ASN A 330 -0.41 27.37 -40.09
CA ASN A 330 -1.44 28.22 -39.49
C ASN A 330 -2.37 27.38 -38.61
N TYR A 331 -2.54 27.75 -37.34
CA TYR A 331 -3.63 27.23 -36.50
C TYR A 331 -4.52 28.38 -36.03
N VAL A 332 -5.79 28.30 -36.43
CA VAL A 332 -6.89 29.16 -35.97
C VAL A 332 -7.40 28.59 -34.64
N GLY A 333 -7.33 29.38 -33.58
CA GLY A 333 -7.91 29.04 -32.28
C GLY A 333 -9.42 29.30 -32.27
N LEU A 334 -10.21 28.28 -31.97
CA LEU A 334 -11.63 28.42 -31.65
C LEU A 334 -11.78 28.46 -30.12
N GLY A 335 -12.29 29.58 -29.61
CA GLY A 335 -12.69 29.77 -28.22
C GLY A 335 -14.03 29.08 -27.89
N PRO A 336 -14.43 29.08 -26.60
CA PRO A 336 -15.51 28.24 -26.10
C PRO A 336 -16.88 28.85 -26.42
N GLY A 337 -17.71 28.09 -27.14
CA GLY A 337 -19.10 28.43 -27.44
C GLY A 337 -20.08 27.57 -26.66
N MET A 338 -20.90 28.22 -25.83
CA MET A 338 -22.12 27.67 -25.24
C MET A 338 -23.06 27.14 -26.32
N LEU A 339 -23.70 25.98 -26.09
CA LEU A 339 -24.98 25.63 -26.71
C LEU A 339 -25.86 24.89 -25.70
N GLU A 340 -26.79 25.63 -25.12
CA GLU A 340 -28.13 25.14 -24.76
C GLU A 340 -28.93 24.86 -26.05
N GLY A 341 -29.85 23.88 -26.03
CA GLY A 341 -30.95 23.82 -27.00
C GLY A 341 -31.42 22.43 -27.46
N SER A 342 -32.27 21.81 -26.63
CA SER A 342 -33.54 21.13 -26.97
C SER A 342 -33.72 20.33 -28.28
N ARG A 343 -33.94 19.01 -28.15
CA ARG A 343 -35.26 18.35 -28.30
C ARG A 343 -35.22 16.91 -27.80
#